data_AF-A0A7C0WX32-F1
#
_entry.id   AF-A0A7C0WX32-F1
#
_cell.length_a   1.000
_cell.length_b   1.000
_cell.length_c   1.000
_cell.angle_alpha   90.00
_cell.angle_beta   90.00
_cell.angle_gamma   90.00
#
_symmetry.space_group_name_H-M   'P 1'
#
loop_
_entity.id
_entity.type
_entity.pdbx_description
1 polymer ?
#
loop_
_entity_poly.entity_id
_entity_poly.type
_entity_poly.pdbx_seq_one_letter_code
_entity_poly.pdbx_strand_id
1 'polypeptide(L)'
;ETSYSSNERAKVRCFGADDVREGVAINHLEGVDVSITGNSTNPTRFQHPVAGIYKKECMQQGKRYFSVASGGGTGRTLHPDNMAAGPASYGMTDTMGRMHCDAQFAGSSSVPAHVDMMGFIGLGNNPMVGASVAVAVALSQAVA
;
A
#
# COMPACT_ATOMS: atom_id res chain seq x y z
N GLU A 1 5.98 1.35 -25.35
CA GLU A 1 6.56 0.84 -24.09
C GLU A 1 8.08 0.87 -24.20
N THR A 2 8.78 1.23 -23.13
CA THR A 2 10.26 1.32 -23.10
C THR A 2 10.77 0.46 -21.95
N SER A 3 11.60 -0.55 -22.25
CA SER A 3 12.23 -1.36 -21.20
C SER A 3 13.46 -0.64 -20.63
N TYR A 4 13.56 -0.60 -19.31
CA TYR A 4 14.68 0.01 -18.58
C TYR A 4 15.73 -1.02 -18.10
N SER A 5 15.50 -2.32 -18.33
CA SER A 5 16.47 -3.37 -17.99
C SER A 5 16.41 -4.55 -18.95
N SER A 6 17.39 -5.44 -18.87
CA SER A 6 17.48 -6.68 -19.66
C SER A 6 17.11 -7.94 -18.87
N ASN A 7 16.86 -7.80 -17.56
CA ASN A 7 16.52 -8.91 -16.66
C ASN A 7 15.01 -9.00 -16.41
N GLU A 8 14.56 -9.84 -15.47
CA GLU A 8 13.14 -10.02 -15.17
C GLU A 8 12.40 -8.73 -14.78
N ARG A 9 13.12 -7.72 -14.26
CA ARG A 9 12.54 -6.41 -13.95
C ARG A 9 12.04 -5.68 -15.21
N ALA A 10 12.48 -6.07 -16.40
CA ALA A 10 11.99 -5.56 -17.67
C ALA A 10 10.50 -5.83 -17.88
N LYS A 11 9.94 -6.85 -17.19
CA LYS A 11 8.51 -7.17 -17.20
C LYS A 11 7.69 -6.18 -16.36
N VAL A 12 8.34 -5.36 -15.54
CA VAL A 12 7.66 -4.37 -14.69
C VAL A 12 7.38 -3.14 -15.53
N ARG A 13 6.10 -2.85 -15.72
CA ARG A 13 5.65 -1.65 -16.43
C ARG A 13 5.71 -0.46 -15.48
N CYS A 14 6.40 0.60 -15.89
CA CYS A 14 6.55 1.83 -15.13
C CYS A 14 5.66 2.92 -15.75
N PHE A 15 4.80 3.52 -14.93
CA PHE A 15 3.94 4.63 -15.32
C PHE A 15 4.27 5.88 -14.51
N GLY A 16 4.23 7.03 -15.17
CA GLY A 16 4.21 8.34 -14.53
C GLY A 16 2.78 8.88 -14.55
N ALA A 17 2.40 9.59 -13.48
CA ALA A 17 1.14 10.31 -13.39
C ALA A 17 1.38 11.63 -12.69
N ASP A 18 0.92 12.72 -13.29
CA ASP A 18 1.06 14.08 -12.75
C ASP A 18 -0.12 14.45 -11.85
N ASP A 19 -1.26 13.77 -12.02
CA ASP A 19 -2.44 13.95 -11.17
C ASP A 19 -3.15 12.65 -10.79
N VAL A 20 -4.16 12.78 -9.92
CA VAL A 20 -4.96 11.67 -9.42
C VAL A 20 -5.73 10.96 -10.54
N ARG A 21 -6.24 11.71 -11.53
CA ARG A 21 -7.09 11.15 -12.59
C ARG A 21 -6.27 10.31 -13.54
N GLU A 22 -5.06 10.74 -13.87
CA GLU A 22 -4.12 9.94 -14.64
C GLU A 22 -3.78 8.63 -13.93
N GLY A 23 -3.50 8.68 -12.63
CA GLY A 23 -3.26 7.48 -11.82
C GLY A 23 -4.46 6.51 -11.83
N VAL A 24 -5.68 7.02 -11.71
CA VAL A 24 -6.90 6.20 -11.81
C VAL A 24 -7.08 5.61 -13.20
N ALA A 25 -6.83 6.40 -14.25
CA ALA A 25 -6.93 5.93 -15.64
C ALA A 25 -5.92 4.82 -15.93
N ILE A 26 -4.69 4.91 -15.40
CA ILE A 26 -3.69 3.85 -15.50
C ILE A 26 -4.21 2.56 -14.86
N ASN A 27 -4.81 2.64 -13.65
CA ASN A 27 -5.34 1.46 -12.99
C ASN A 27 -6.47 0.79 -13.79
N HIS A 28 -7.36 1.57 -14.41
CA HIS A 28 -8.40 1.03 -15.30
C HIS A 28 -7.82 0.43 -16.57
N LEU A 29 -6.84 1.08 -17.19
CA LEU A 29 -6.18 0.60 -18.40
C LEU A 29 -5.54 -0.78 -18.17
N GLU A 30 -4.88 -0.94 -17.02
CA GLU A 30 -4.19 -2.16 -16.64
C GLU A 30 -5.11 -3.19 -15.96
N GLY A 31 -6.36 -2.83 -15.66
CA GLY A 31 -7.31 -3.72 -15.00
C GLY A 31 -6.80 -4.22 -13.65
N VAL A 32 -6.22 -3.34 -12.84
CA VAL A 32 -5.53 -3.72 -11.61
C VAL A 32 -6.51 -4.39 -10.63
N ASP A 33 -6.22 -5.64 -10.26
CA ASP A 33 -6.96 -6.40 -9.24
C ASP A 33 -6.42 -6.18 -7.82
N VAL A 34 -5.11 -5.96 -7.70
CA VAL A 34 -4.43 -5.79 -6.41
C VAL A 34 -3.44 -4.64 -6.50
N SER A 35 -3.48 -3.71 -5.54
CA SER A 35 -2.48 -2.64 -5.41
C SER A 35 -1.85 -2.63 -4.03
N ILE A 36 -0.56 -2.37 -3.97
CA ILE A 36 0.15 -2.02 -2.74
C ILE A 36 0.66 -0.59 -2.91
N THR A 37 0.22 0.32 -2.06
CA THR A 37 0.74 1.69 -2.05
C THR A 37 1.80 1.82 -0.96
N GLY A 38 2.95 2.39 -1.31
CA GLY A 38 3.89 2.84 -0.31
C GLY A 38 3.27 3.99 0.47
N ASN A 39 3.28 3.92 1.80
CA ASN A 39 2.94 5.09 2.60
C ASN A 39 4.00 6.18 2.33
N SER A 40 3.56 7.23 1.66
CA SER A 40 4.44 8.20 1.04
C SER A 40 5.21 9.01 2.09
N THR A 41 6.52 9.14 1.90
CA THR A 41 7.32 10.23 2.50
C THR A 41 6.86 11.60 2.02
N ASN A 42 5.98 11.65 1.02
CA ASN A 42 5.33 12.86 0.56
C ASN A 42 3.84 12.60 0.19
N PRO A 43 2.87 12.99 1.04
CA PRO A 43 1.44 12.76 0.80
C PRO A 43 0.92 13.45 -0.48
N THR A 44 1.67 14.41 -1.05
CA THR A 44 1.30 15.05 -2.32
C THR A 44 1.51 14.15 -3.54
N ARG A 45 2.04 12.93 -3.39
CA ARG A 45 2.20 11.97 -4.50
C ARG A 45 0.91 11.22 -4.86
N PHE A 46 -0.24 11.62 -4.31
CA PHE A 46 -1.58 11.24 -4.76
C PHE A 46 -1.95 9.74 -4.70
N GLN A 47 -1.08 8.87 -4.19
CA GLN A 47 -1.26 7.41 -4.17
C GLN A 47 -2.54 6.97 -3.43
N HIS A 48 -2.84 7.57 -2.27
CA HIS A 48 -4.04 7.22 -1.50
C HIS A 48 -5.34 7.68 -2.20
N PRO A 49 -5.45 8.93 -2.70
CA PRO A 49 -6.58 9.33 -3.54
C PRO A 49 -6.80 8.45 -4.77
N VAL A 50 -5.72 8.07 -5.49
CA VAL A 50 -5.80 7.19 -6.66
C VAL A 50 -6.42 5.84 -6.28
N ALA A 51 -5.89 5.21 -5.22
CA ALA A 51 -6.39 3.93 -4.74
C ALA A 51 -7.86 4.00 -4.31
N GLY A 52 -8.25 5.06 -3.58
CA GLY A 52 -9.61 5.23 -3.08
C GLY A 52 -10.64 5.51 -4.18
N ILE A 53 -10.31 6.35 -5.16
CA ILE A 53 -11.21 6.63 -6.30
C ILE A 53 -11.35 5.38 -7.17
N TYR A 54 -10.23 4.73 -7.51
CA TYR A 54 -10.28 3.50 -8.31
C TYR A 54 -11.07 2.40 -7.60
N LYS A 55 -10.93 2.24 -6.27
CA LYS A 55 -11.75 1.32 -5.46
C LYS A 55 -13.24 1.58 -5.61
N LYS A 56 -13.65 2.84 -5.45
CA LYS A 56 -15.05 3.24 -5.60
C LYS A 56 -15.57 2.90 -6.99
N GLU A 57 -14.80 3.21 -8.04
CA GLU A 57 -15.20 2.96 -9.43
C GLU A 57 -15.26 1.46 -9.74
N CYS A 58 -14.33 0.65 -9.24
CA CYS A 58 -14.39 -0.81 -9.33
C CYS A 58 -15.65 -1.38 -8.66
N MET A 59 -15.98 -0.91 -7.45
CA MET A 59 -17.20 -1.31 -6.75
C MET A 59 -18.46 -0.97 -7.56
N GLN A 60 -18.52 0.23 -8.17
CA GLN A 60 -19.63 0.64 -9.03
C GLN A 60 -19.75 -0.21 -10.30
N GLN A 61 -18.62 -0.72 -10.80
CA GLN A 61 -18.57 -1.63 -11.95
C GLN A 61 -18.76 -3.10 -11.57
N GLY A 62 -18.94 -3.43 -10.28
CA GLY A 62 -19.01 -4.82 -9.80
C GLY A 62 -17.67 -5.58 -9.90
N LYS A 63 -16.55 -4.88 -10.07
CA LYS A 63 -15.21 -5.46 -10.14
C LYS A 63 -14.60 -5.62 -8.76
N ARG A 64 -13.91 -6.75 -8.55
CA ARG A 64 -13.13 -6.98 -7.33
C ARG A 64 -11.80 -6.26 -7.46
N TYR A 65 -11.44 -5.50 -6.45
CA TYR A 65 -10.15 -4.83 -6.34
C TYR A 65 -9.75 -4.82 -4.87
N PHE A 66 -8.53 -5.22 -4.56
CA PHE A 66 -7.97 -5.25 -3.21
C PHE A 66 -6.81 -4.26 -3.10
N SER A 67 -6.88 -3.35 -2.14
CA SER A 67 -5.91 -2.28 -2.01
C SER A 67 -5.33 -2.24 -0.60
N VAL A 68 -4.01 -2.15 -0.51
CA VAL A 68 -3.32 -2.11 0.78
C VAL A 68 -2.37 -0.93 0.88
N ALA A 69 -2.49 -0.16 1.96
CA ALA A 69 -1.50 0.83 2.36
C ALA A 69 -0.36 0.17 3.16
N SER A 70 0.89 0.28 2.68
CA SER A 70 2.09 -0.26 3.35
C SER A 70 2.52 0.64 4.51
N GLY A 71 2.50 0.14 5.73
CA GLY A 71 2.24 0.93 6.93
C GLY A 71 3.28 1.83 7.56
N GLY A 72 4.54 1.83 7.14
CA GLY A 72 5.59 2.51 7.92
C GLY A 72 5.65 4.02 7.72
N GLY A 73 5.32 4.49 6.52
CA GLY A 73 5.68 5.84 6.09
C GLY A 73 4.74 6.94 6.58
N THR A 74 3.43 6.73 6.63
CA THR A 74 2.46 7.85 6.68
C THR A 74 2.41 8.44 8.07
N GLY A 75 2.32 7.61 9.12
CA GLY A 75 2.36 8.12 10.50
C GLY A 75 3.69 8.78 10.87
N ARG A 76 4.80 8.35 10.25
CA ARG A 76 6.11 9.00 10.41
C ARG A 76 6.19 10.32 9.63
N THR A 77 5.65 10.35 8.42
CA THR A 77 5.68 11.51 7.52
C THR A 77 4.75 12.59 8.04
N LEU A 78 3.55 12.21 8.44
CA LEU A 78 2.56 13.06 9.08
C LEU A 78 2.69 13.08 10.60
N HIS A 79 3.89 12.91 11.13
CA HIS A 79 4.11 13.07 12.57
C HIS A 79 3.70 14.50 12.98
N PRO A 80 3.01 14.68 14.12
CA PRO A 80 2.59 15.99 14.63
C PRO A 80 3.67 17.07 14.56
N ASP A 81 4.89 16.71 14.98
CA ASP A 81 6.04 17.60 15.01
C ASP A 81 6.59 17.89 13.60
N ASN A 82 6.53 16.90 12.70
CA ASN A 82 7.04 17.05 11.32
C ASN A 82 6.16 17.98 10.50
N MET A 83 4.85 17.98 10.76
CA MET A 83 3.87 18.76 10.01
C MET A 83 3.45 20.06 10.73
N ALA A 84 3.95 20.31 11.94
CA ALA A 84 3.51 21.40 12.82
C ALA A 84 1.98 21.47 13.00
N ALA A 85 1.28 20.35 12.78
CA ALA A 85 -0.18 20.26 12.81
C ALA A 85 -0.70 19.66 14.13
N GLY A 86 0.21 19.32 15.05
CA GLY A 86 -0.17 18.70 16.32
C GLY A 86 -0.94 17.39 16.12
N PRO A 87 -1.78 16.99 17.08
CA PRO A 87 -2.56 15.75 16.99
C PRO A 87 -3.48 15.63 15.76
N ALA A 88 -3.82 16.75 15.10
CA ALA A 88 -4.66 16.73 13.90
C ALA A 88 -4.03 15.96 12.73
N SER A 89 -2.70 15.84 12.70
CA SER A 89 -2.00 15.07 11.65
C SER A 89 -2.30 13.57 11.70
N TYR A 90 -2.64 13.02 12.88
CA TYR A 90 -3.08 11.64 13.01
C TYR A 90 -4.45 11.40 12.37
N GLY A 91 -5.35 12.39 12.42
CA GLY A 91 -6.63 12.32 11.71
C GLY A 91 -6.45 12.21 10.20
N MET A 92 -5.46 12.93 9.64
CA MET A 92 -5.13 12.81 8.21
C MET A 92 -4.47 11.46 7.88
N THR A 93 -3.64 10.93 8.78
CA THR A 93 -3.04 9.59 8.64
C THR A 93 -4.12 8.49 8.58
N ASP A 94 -5.08 8.53 9.51
CA ASP A 94 -6.22 7.61 9.54
C ASP A 94 -7.10 7.78 8.29
N THR A 95 -7.40 9.02 7.89
CA THR A 95 -8.18 9.32 6.68
C THR A 95 -7.55 8.70 5.42
N MET A 96 -6.24 8.87 5.21
CA MET A 96 -5.57 8.30 4.04
C MET A 96 -5.49 6.77 4.08
N GLY A 97 -5.34 6.18 5.27
CA GLY A 97 -5.43 4.73 5.45
C GLY A 97 -6.81 4.18 5.06
N ARG A 98 -7.86 4.85 5.51
CA ARG A 98 -9.26 4.46 5.25
C ARG A 98 -9.67 4.55 3.78
N MET A 99 -9.00 5.35 2.96
CA MET A 99 -9.27 5.40 1.51
C MET A 99 -9.10 4.04 0.82
N HIS A 100 -8.31 3.12 1.38
CA HIS A 100 -8.14 1.78 0.84
C HIS A 100 -9.32 0.84 1.15
N CYS A 101 -10.06 1.10 2.23
CA CYS A 101 -11.20 0.33 2.73
C CYS A 101 -10.95 -1.16 3.08
N ASP A 102 -9.85 -1.78 2.63
CA ASP A 102 -9.55 -3.19 2.89
C ASP A 102 -8.59 -3.38 4.06
N ALA A 103 -7.32 -3.08 3.84
CA ALA A 103 -6.27 -3.32 4.80
C ALA A 103 -5.28 -2.16 4.82
N GLN A 104 -4.79 -1.89 6.03
CA GLN A 104 -3.62 -1.07 6.24
C GLN A 104 -2.60 -1.95 6.96
N PHE A 105 -1.51 -2.26 6.28
CA PHE A 105 -0.35 -2.79 6.98
C PHE A 105 0.18 -1.70 7.89
N ALA A 106 0.88 -2.09 8.94
CA ALA A 106 1.46 -1.19 9.91
C ALA A 106 2.97 -1.44 9.85
N GLY A 107 3.78 -0.47 9.45
CA GLY A 107 5.23 -0.67 9.35
C GLY A 107 5.72 -1.73 8.36
N SER A 108 7.02 -2.00 8.45
CA SER A 108 7.73 -3.11 7.80
C SER A 108 7.27 -4.49 8.30
N SER A 109 6.35 -4.57 9.25
CA SER A 109 5.96 -5.81 9.91
C SER A 109 5.03 -6.73 9.13
N SER A 110 4.66 -6.32 7.92
CA SER A 110 3.92 -7.14 6.97
C SER A 110 4.82 -7.81 5.93
N VAL A 111 6.14 -7.59 5.99
CA VAL A 111 7.10 -8.24 5.10
C VAL A 111 7.53 -9.55 5.76
N PRO A 112 7.40 -10.72 5.10
CA PRO A 112 7.75 -12.00 5.70
C PRO A 112 9.19 -12.03 6.22
N ALA A 113 10.14 -11.48 5.47
CA ALA A 113 11.53 -11.33 5.89
C ALA A 113 11.71 -10.47 7.15
N HIS A 114 10.83 -9.48 7.39
CA HIS A 114 10.88 -8.65 8.60
C HIS A 114 10.24 -9.35 9.80
N VAL A 115 9.16 -10.13 9.58
CA VAL A 115 8.55 -10.99 10.61
C VAL A 115 9.53 -12.09 11.02
N ASP A 116 10.16 -12.77 10.06
CA ASP A 116 11.14 -13.83 10.33
C ASP A 116 12.37 -13.31 11.07
N MET A 117 12.86 -12.12 10.71
CA MET A 117 14.04 -11.52 11.33
C MET A 117 13.79 -11.00 12.75
N MET A 118 12.56 -10.59 13.08
CA MET A 118 12.23 -9.91 14.35
C MET A 118 11.26 -10.72 15.24
N GLY A 119 10.83 -11.90 14.81
CA GLY A 119 9.91 -12.78 15.55
C GLY A 119 8.59 -12.11 15.91
N PHE A 120 8.11 -12.31 17.14
CA PHE A 120 6.87 -11.69 17.65
C PHE A 120 6.87 -10.15 17.56
N ILE A 121 8.03 -9.52 17.78
CA ILE A 121 8.21 -8.06 17.67
C ILE A 121 8.12 -7.61 16.20
N GLY A 122 8.51 -8.50 15.30
CA GLY A 122 8.47 -8.34 13.85
C GLY A 122 7.09 -8.26 13.24
N LEU A 123 6.04 -8.65 13.98
CA LEU A 123 4.62 -8.50 13.61
C LEU A 123 4.13 -7.05 13.72
N GLY A 124 4.94 -6.19 14.37
CA GLY A 124 4.81 -4.74 14.43
C GLY A 124 3.50 -4.24 14.98
N ASN A 125 3.09 -3.06 14.54
CA ASN A 125 1.96 -2.31 15.09
C ASN A 125 0.58 -2.86 14.67
N ASN A 126 0.52 -3.92 13.86
CA ASN A 126 -0.71 -4.66 13.59
C ASN A 126 -0.45 -6.18 13.62
N PRO A 127 -0.38 -6.78 14.82
CA PRO A 127 0.08 -8.15 15.00
C PRO A 127 -0.86 -9.20 14.39
N MET A 128 -2.16 -8.90 14.30
CA MET A 128 -3.15 -9.78 13.66
C MET A 128 -2.84 -9.96 12.17
N VAL A 129 -2.50 -8.86 11.51
CA VAL A 129 -2.17 -8.87 10.08
C VAL A 129 -0.81 -9.52 9.84
N GLY A 130 0.19 -9.21 10.68
CA GLY A 130 1.51 -9.88 10.61
C GLY A 130 1.40 -11.40 10.77
N ALA A 131 0.61 -11.88 11.73
CA ALA A 131 0.42 -13.31 11.97
C ALA A 131 -0.30 -14.01 10.81
N SER A 132 -1.31 -13.34 10.24
CA SER A 132 -2.04 -13.85 9.07
C SER A 132 -1.13 -14.02 7.85
N VAL A 133 -0.26 -13.02 7.60
CA VAL A 133 0.73 -13.09 6.52
C VAL A 133 1.76 -14.19 6.78
N ALA A 134 2.26 -14.32 8.00
CA ALA A 134 3.22 -15.37 8.37
C ALA A 134 2.68 -16.77 8.08
N VAL A 135 1.42 -17.05 8.47
CA VAL A 135 0.76 -18.33 8.18
C VAL A 135 0.55 -18.53 6.67
N ALA A 136 0.12 -17.49 5.94
CA ALA A 136 -0.08 -17.58 4.50
C ALA A 136 1.21 -17.89 3.73
N VAL A 137 2.33 -17.30 4.15
CA VAL A 137 3.65 -17.57 3.56
C VAL A 137 4.13 -18.97 3.88
N ALA A 138 4.02 -19.41 5.13
CA ALA A 138 4.39 -20.76 5.53
C ALA A 138 3.60 -21.83 4.74
N LEU A 139 2.30 -21.61 4.55
CA LEU A 139 1.47 -22.46 3.70
C LEU A 139 1.94 -22.41 2.23
N SER A 140 2.19 -21.23 1.68
CA SER A 140 2.66 -21.09 0.31
C SER A 140 4.00 -21.78 0.06
N GLN A 141 4.91 -21.77 1.02
CA GLN A 141 6.21 -22.44 0.93
C GLN A 141 6.10 -23.96 1.12
N ALA A 142 5.14 -24.43 1.91
CA ALA A 142 4.90 -25.86 2.10
C ALA A 142 4.25 -26.55 0.88
N VAL A 143 3.57 -25.78 0.02
CA VAL A 143 2.92 -26.26 -1.21
C VAL A 143 3.84 -26.13 -2.44
N ALA A 144 4.98 -25.43 -2.31
CA ALA A 144 6.02 -25.28 -3.33
C ALA A 144 7.04 -26.42 -3.26
#